data_AF-A0A164F8C5-F1
#
_entry.id   AF-A0A164F8C5-F1
#
_cell.length_a   1.000
_cell.length_b   1.000
_cell.length_c   1.000
_cell.angle_alpha   90.00
_cell.angle_beta   90.00
_cell.angle_gamma   90.00
#
_symmetry.space_group_name_H-M   'P 1'
#
loop_
_entity.id
_entity.type
_entity.pdbx_description
1 polymer ?
#
loop_
_entity_poly.entity_id
_entity_poly.type
_entity_poly.pdbx_seq_one_letter_code
_entity_poly.pdbx_strand_id
1 'polypeptide(L)'
;TFNEEKFAKSILLFRNAPRSGEASPAQFIFNRPVRDCLPAHRRSFAPEWQKAADVLEKRARRSKELQIAHYNKHTRPLASFIIGNHVLIQHPISKLWCTPGVIVEVGHHRDYLIKTPAGRIFRRNRRFLRPRVPVFPATTPATTPATTPVQPGVIQPPQPEPTEPPVRENPAPPIQENAVPPVLRRSTRKKQPRRHFFPAEWTQ
;
A
#
# COMPACT_ATOMS: atom_id res chain seq x y z
N THR A 1 -36.23 1.14 25.37
CA THR A 1 -36.61 -0.22 24.94
C THR A 1 -36.39 -0.35 23.45
N PHE A 2 -35.95 -1.53 22.98
CA PHE A 2 -35.76 -1.79 21.55
C PHE A 2 -37.12 -1.90 20.86
N ASN A 3 -37.31 -1.23 19.71
CA ASN A 3 -38.55 -1.30 18.94
C ASN A 3 -38.37 -2.28 17.77
N GLU A 4 -38.89 -3.49 17.97
CA GLU A 4 -38.77 -4.60 17.02
C GLU A 4 -39.44 -4.30 15.68
N GLU A 5 -40.62 -3.66 15.70
CA GLU A 5 -41.34 -3.32 14.47
C GLU A 5 -40.56 -2.33 13.62
N LYS A 6 -39.98 -1.30 14.24
CA LYS A 6 -39.16 -0.30 13.54
C LYS A 6 -37.91 -0.94 12.95
N PHE A 7 -37.32 -1.91 13.64
CA PHE A 7 -36.20 -2.69 13.14
C PHE A 7 -36.59 -3.60 11.97
N ALA A 8 -37.72 -4.31 12.06
CA ALA A 8 -38.21 -5.15 10.97
C ALA A 8 -38.52 -4.32 9.70
N LYS A 9 -39.19 -3.17 9.87
CA LYS A 9 -39.50 -2.23 8.78
C LYS A 9 -38.23 -1.66 8.13
N SER A 10 -37.20 -1.35 8.92
CA SER A 10 -35.94 -0.80 8.38
C SER A 10 -35.17 -1.84 7.56
N ILE A 11 -35.15 -3.11 8.00
CA ILE A 11 -34.53 -4.21 7.25
C ILE A 11 -35.29 -4.48 5.95
N LEU A 12 -36.63 -4.46 5.98
CA LEU A 12 -37.44 -4.62 4.77
C LEU A 12 -37.12 -3.54 3.73
N LEU A 13 -37.08 -2.27 4.16
CA LEU A 13 -36.75 -1.16 3.28
C LEU A 13 -35.33 -1.26 2.72
N PHE A 14 -34.36 -1.61 3.56
CA PHE A 14 -32.96 -1.79 3.14
C PHE A 14 -32.82 -2.90 2.08
N ARG A 15 -33.59 -3.99 2.19
CA ARG A 15 -33.61 -5.09 1.22
C ARG A 15 -34.24 -4.70 -0.12
N ASN A 16 -35.15 -3.72 -0.12
CA ASN A 16 -35.81 -3.23 -1.33
C ASN A 16 -35.09 -2.06 -1.99
N ALA A 17 -34.15 -1.40 -1.30
CA ALA A 17 -33.41 -0.28 -1.85
C ALA A 17 -32.41 -0.73 -2.93
N PRO A 18 -32.47 -0.16 -4.16
CA PRO A 18 -31.45 -0.41 -5.18
C PRO A 18 -30.13 0.23 -4.75
N ARG A 19 -29.01 -0.48 -4.93
CA ARG A 19 -27.70 -0.02 -4.49
C ARG A 19 -26.89 0.42 -5.70
N SER A 20 -26.35 1.64 -5.69
CA SER A 20 -25.33 2.11 -6.66
C SER A 20 -25.57 1.77 -8.14
N GLY A 21 -26.84 1.75 -8.57
CA GLY A 21 -27.23 1.43 -9.95
C GLY A 21 -27.37 -0.07 -10.25
N GLU A 22 -27.46 -0.91 -9.23
CA GLU A 22 -27.73 -2.36 -9.28
C GLU A 22 -29.15 -2.69 -8.78
N ALA A 23 -29.55 -3.96 -8.93
CA ALA A 23 -30.81 -4.48 -8.38
C ALA A 23 -30.81 -4.42 -6.84
N SER A 24 -32.00 -4.38 -6.23
CA SER A 24 -32.09 -4.50 -4.79
C SER A 24 -31.77 -5.93 -4.32
N PRO A 25 -31.32 -6.13 -3.07
CA PRO A 25 -31.11 -7.47 -2.51
C PRO A 25 -32.33 -8.40 -2.67
N ALA A 26 -33.54 -7.87 -2.49
CA ALA A 26 -34.77 -8.62 -2.70
C ALA A 26 -34.93 -9.07 -4.16
N GLN A 27 -34.57 -8.22 -5.12
CA GLN A 27 -34.57 -8.58 -6.54
C GLN A 27 -33.49 -9.62 -6.88
N PHE A 28 -32.31 -9.59 -6.26
CA PHE A 28 -31.30 -10.62 -6.49
C PHE A 28 -31.74 -12.02 -6.03
N ILE A 29 -32.45 -12.11 -4.91
CA ILE A 29 -32.85 -13.39 -4.31
C ILE A 29 -34.19 -13.87 -4.87
N PHE A 30 -35.18 -12.98 -4.96
CA PHE A 30 -36.56 -13.33 -5.33
C PHE A 30 -36.93 -12.97 -6.77
N ASN A 31 -35.99 -12.40 -7.52
CA ASN A 31 -36.17 -11.91 -8.90
C ASN A 31 -37.32 -10.89 -9.06
N ARG A 32 -37.75 -10.27 -7.94
CA ARG A 32 -38.82 -9.26 -7.87
C ARG A 32 -38.65 -8.37 -6.64
N PRO A 33 -39.06 -7.10 -6.68
CA PRO A 33 -39.14 -6.26 -5.49
C PRO A 33 -40.24 -6.78 -4.54
N VAL A 34 -40.00 -6.72 -3.24
CA VAL A 34 -40.98 -7.08 -2.21
C VAL A 34 -41.81 -5.85 -1.86
N ARG A 35 -43.06 -6.02 -1.41
CA ARG A 35 -43.87 -4.89 -0.92
C ARG A 35 -43.33 -4.40 0.42
N ASP A 36 -43.06 -3.11 0.52
CA ASP A 36 -42.69 -2.43 1.77
C ASP A 36 -43.78 -1.46 2.22
N CYS A 37 -43.49 -0.70 3.27
CA CYS A 37 -44.40 0.28 3.85
C CYS A 37 -44.45 1.60 3.05
N LEU A 38 -43.70 1.72 1.95
CA LEU A 38 -43.74 2.93 1.12
C LEU A 38 -44.91 2.85 0.14
N PRO A 39 -45.58 3.98 -0.15
CA PRO A 39 -46.62 4.01 -1.16
C PRO A 39 -46.01 3.73 -2.53
N ALA A 40 -46.42 2.61 -3.15
CA ALA A 40 -45.98 2.21 -4.46
C ALA A 40 -47.17 1.77 -5.32
N HIS A 41 -47.19 2.21 -6.57
CA HIS A 41 -48.26 1.85 -7.51
C HIS A 41 -48.19 0.34 -7.85
N ARG A 42 -49.35 -0.35 -7.92
CA ARG A 42 -49.41 -1.81 -8.15
C ARG A 42 -48.67 -2.24 -9.42
N ARG A 43 -48.69 -1.41 -10.47
CA ARG A 43 -48.01 -1.65 -11.76
C ARG A 43 -46.48 -1.69 -11.65
N SER A 44 -45.88 -1.03 -10.64
CA SER A 44 -44.43 -1.06 -10.42
C SER A 44 -43.90 -2.46 -10.08
N PHE A 45 -44.78 -3.34 -9.60
CA PHE A 45 -44.47 -4.73 -9.29
C PHE A 45 -44.76 -5.70 -10.45
N ALA A 46 -45.22 -5.22 -11.60
CA ALA A 46 -45.50 -6.07 -12.75
C ALA A 46 -44.21 -6.53 -13.45
N PRO A 47 -44.14 -7.76 -13.98
CA PRO A 47 -42.93 -8.31 -14.58
C PRO A 47 -42.48 -7.54 -15.83
N GLU A 48 -43.42 -6.95 -16.58
CA GLU A 48 -43.13 -6.10 -17.75
C GLU A 48 -42.28 -4.88 -17.38
N TRP A 49 -42.49 -4.33 -16.18
CA TRP A 49 -41.78 -3.18 -15.64
C TRP A 49 -40.47 -3.57 -14.92
N GLN A 50 -40.20 -4.87 -14.80
CA GLN A 50 -39.01 -5.44 -14.15
C GLN A 50 -37.98 -5.98 -15.17
N LYS A 51 -38.27 -5.90 -16.47
CA LYS A 51 -37.39 -6.38 -17.53
C LYS A 51 -36.29 -5.37 -17.84
N ALA A 52 -35.15 -5.52 -17.14
CA ALA A 52 -33.86 -4.96 -17.56
C ALA A 52 -32.66 -5.53 -16.75
N ALA A 53 -32.70 -6.79 -16.31
CA ALA A 53 -31.64 -7.37 -15.45
C ALA A 53 -30.24 -7.24 -16.08
N ASP A 54 -30.12 -7.58 -17.38
CA ASP A 54 -28.84 -7.49 -18.10
C ASP A 54 -28.33 -6.06 -18.24
N VAL A 55 -29.23 -5.10 -18.47
CA VAL A 55 -28.87 -3.67 -18.57
C VAL A 55 -28.39 -3.17 -17.21
N LEU A 56 -29.04 -3.61 -16.14
CA LEU A 56 -28.71 -3.26 -14.78
C LEU A 56 -27.37 -3.86 -14.36
N GLU A 57 -27.10 -5.12 -14.71
CA GLU A 57 -25.81 -5.77 -14.47
C GLU A 57 -24.67 -5.07 -15.23
N LYS A 58 -24.88 -4.70 -16.50
CA LYS A 58 -23.90 -3.94 -17.28
C LYS A 58 -23.62 -2.58 -16.65
N ARG A 59 -24.65 -1.87 -16.17
CA ARG A 59 -24.51 -0.59 -15.45
C ARG A 59 -23.77 -0.76 -14.13
N ALA A 60 -24.11 -1.79 -13.36
CA ALA A 60 -23.46 -2.17 -12.10
C ALA A 60 -21.95 -2.38 -12.27
N ARG A 61 -21.59 -3.22 -13.26
CA ARG A 61 -20.21 -3.53 -13.61
C ARG A 61 -19.42 -2.26 -13.96
N ARG A 62 -19.98 -1.42 -14.83
CA ARG A 62 -19.37 -0.13 -15.22
C ARG A 62 -19.17 0.81 -14.03
N SER A 63 -20.19 0.94 -13.16
CA SER A 63 -20.11 1.76 -11.96
C SER A 63 -18.99 1.28 -11.02
N LYS A 64 -18.89 -0.03 -10.82
CA LYS A 64 -17.84 -0.65 -10.00
C LYS A 64 -16.45 -0.43 -10.59
N GLU A 65 -16.28 -0.58 -11.90
CA GLU A 65 -15.01 -0.31 -12.60
C GLU A 65 -14.57 1.15 -12.43
N LEU A 66 -15.49 2.11 -12.60
CA LEU A 66 -15.22 3.53 -12.40
C LEU A 66 -14.84 3.83 -10.94
N GLN A 67 -15.52 3.23 -9.97
CA GLN A 67 -15.19 3.35 -8.55
C GLN A 67 -13.79 2.82 -8.25
N ILE A 68 -13.44 1.64 -8.80
CA ILE A 68 -12.10 1.04 -8.63
C ILE A 68 -11.04 1.94 -9.27
N ALA A 69 -11.26 2.42 -10.50
CA ALA A 69 -10.34 3.29 -11.20
C ALA A 69 -10.12 4.62 -10.46
N HIS A 70 -11.20 5.25 -9.99
CA HIS A 70 -11.12 6.48 -9.21
C HIS A 70 -10.39 6.28 -7.87
N TYR A 71 -10.70 5.20 -7.16
CA TYR A 71 -10.04 4.85 -5.89
C TYR A 71 -8.53 4.59 -6.09
N ASN A 72 -8.17 3.88 -7.17
CA ASN A 72 -6.78 3.54 -7.46
C ASN A 72 -5.99 4.64 -8.20
N LYS A 73 -6.63 5.72 -8.64
CA LYS A 73 -6.00 6.78 -9.46
C LYS A 73 -4.70 7.35 -8.89
N HIS A 74 -4.61 7.46 -7.56
CA HIS A 74 -3.46 8.01 -6.87
C HIS A 74 -2.68 6.96 -6.05
N THR A 75 -3.04 5.68 -6.17
CA THR A 75 -2.38 4.61 -5.43
C THR A 75 -1.28 3.97 -6.29
N ARG A 76 -0.19 3.58 -5.65
CA ARG A 76 0.88 2.78 -6.28
C ARG A 76 0.94 1.43 -5.57
N PRO A 77 1.06 0.31 -6.30
CA PRO A 77 1.23 -0.98 -5.66
C PRO A 77 2.54 -1.01 -4.86
N LEU A 78 2.50 -1.57 -3.66
CA LEU A 78 3.71 -1.83 -2.86
C LEU A 78 4.41 -3.06 -3.43
N ALA A 79 5.75 -3.05 -3.42
CA ALA A 79 6.55 -4.20 -3.79
C ALA A 79 6.17 -5.42 -2.94
N SER A 80 5.98 -6.57 -3.62
CA SER A 80 5.82 -7.86 -2.96
C SER A 80 7.08 -8.21 -2.19
N PHE A 81 6.91 -9.05 -1.17
CA PHE A 81 8.05 -9.62 -0.48
C PHE A 81 8.37 -11.00 -1.05
N ILE A 82 9.63 -11.37 -0.96
CA ILE A 82 10.11 -12.73 -1.19
C ILE A 82 10.25 -13.48 0.14
N ILE A 83 10.28 -14.80 0.04
CA ILE A 83 10.58 -15.69 1.17
C ILE A 83 11.97 -15.33 1.71
N GLY A 84 12.12 -15.35 3.04
CA GLY A 84 13.37 -14.98 3.73
C GLY A 84 13.51 -13.49 4.07
N ASN A 85 12.64 -12.62 3.55
CA ASN A 85 12.70 -11.19 3.90
C ASN A 85 12.40 -10.94 5.39
N HIS A 86 13.24 -10.14 6.02
CA HIS A 86 13.01 -9.62 7.37
C HIS A 86 11.97 -8.50 7.33
N VAL A 87 10.94 -8.64 8.15
CA VAL A 87 9.83 -7.69 8.24
C VAL A 87 9.46 -7.37 9.69
N LEU A 88 8.83 -6.23 9.87
CA LEU A 88 8.14 -5.83 11.09
C LEU A 88 6.64 -5.99 10.89
N ILE A 89 5.98 -6.60 11.86
CA ILE A 89 4.53 -6.77 11.92
C ILE A 89 3.93 -5.62 12.72
N GLN A 90 2.85 -5.03 12.20
CA GLN A 90 2.10 -4.00 12.91
C GLN A 90 1.27 -4.60 14.05
N HIS A 91 1.40 -4.04 15.25
CA HIS A 91 0.56 -4.40 16.38
C HIS A 91 -0.89 -3.91 16.18
N PRO A 92 -1.93 -4.73 16.42
CA PRO A 92 -3.30 -4.39 16.07
C PRO A 92 -3.88 -3.22 16.88
N ILE A 93 -3.48 -3.07 18.15
CA ILE A 93 -3.99 -2.02 19.06
C ILE A 93 -3.12 -0.76 18.93
N SER A 94 -1.87 -0.80 19.39
CA SER A 94 -0.93 0.33 19.36
C SER A 94 -0.55 0.84 17.96
N LYS A 95 -0.80 0.08 16.88
CA LYS A 95 -0.41 0.41 15.49
C LYS A 95 1.09 0.59 15.27
N LEU A 96 1.91 0.27 16.26
CA LEU A 96 3.37 0.34 16.19
C LEU A 96 3.94 -0.89 15.44
N TRP A 97 5.12 -0.70 14.87
CA TRP A 97 5.85 -1.73 14.12
C TRP A 97 6.87 -2.41 15.03
N CYS A 98 6.41 -3.26 15.94
CA CYS A 98 7.25 -3.78 17.02
C CYS A 98 7.74 -5.20 16.80
N THR A 99 6.90 -6.08 16.24
CA THR A 99 7.20 -7.52 16.23
C THR A 99 8.04 -7.88 14.99
N PRO A 100 9.31 -8.28 15.15
CA PRO A 100 10.12 -8.76 14.04
C PRO A 100 9.69 -10.16 13.61
N GLY A 101 9.85 -10.46 12.33
CA GLY A 101 9.67 -11.79 11.79
C GLY A 101 10.28 -11.95 10.41
N VAL A 102 10.33 -13.18 9.94
CA VAL A 102 10.85 -13.57 8.62
C VAL A 102 9.72 -14.18 7.83
N ILE A 103 9.60 -13.81 6.56
CA ILE A 103 8.58 -14.36 5.67
C ILE A 103 8.94 -15.80 5.32
N VAL A 104 8.01 -16.71 5.58
CA VAL A 104 8.14 -18.14 5.27
C VAL A 104 7.45 -18.47 3.95
N GLU A 105 6.30 -17.85 3.69
CA GLU A 105 5.48 -18.15 2.51
C GLU A 105 4.77 -16.91 2.00
N VAL A 106 4.58 -16.85 0.69
CA VAL A 106 3.84 -15.80 -0.03
C VAL A 106 2.56 -16.41 -0.59
N GLY A 107 1.41 -15.95 -0.12
CA GLY A 107 0.09 -16.38 -0.59
C GLY A 107 -0.42 -15.57 -1.78
N HIS A 108 -1.57 -16.00 -2.32
CA HIS A 108 -2.14 -15.51 -3.57
C HIS A 108 -2.60 -14.03 -3.56
N HIS A 109 -3.08 -13.51 -2.42
CA HIS A 109 -3.75 -12.20 -2.36
C HIS A 109 -3.08 -11.20 -1.41
N ARG A 110 -1.76 -10.99 -1.58
CA ARG A 110 -0.94 -10.13 -0.69
C ARG A 110 -0.93 -10.63 0.76
N ASP A 111 -1.20 -11.91 0.96
CA ASP A 111 -1.15 -12.57 2.25
C ASP A 111 0.20 -13.25 2.42
N TYR A 112 0.77 -13.19 3.62
CA TYR A 112 2.10 -13.73 3.92
C TYR A 112 2.04 -14.52 5.22
N LEU A 113 2.80 -15.61 5.28
CA LEU A 113 3.10 -16.30 6.54
C LEU A 113 4.46 -15.82 7.05
N ILE A 114 4.49 -15.44 8.33
CA ILE A 114 5.66 -14.84 8.97
C ILE A 114 5.99 -15.63 10.23
N LYS A 115 7.23 -16.10 10.34
CA LYS A 115 7.76 -16.72 11.54
C LYS A 115 8.45 -15.67 12.40
N THR A 116 7.99 -15.54 13.64
CA THR A 116 8.64 -14.68 14.65
C THR A 116 9.86 -15.39 15.23
N PRO A 117 10.84 -14.65 15.83
CA PRO A 117 11.98 -15.27 16.51
C PRO A 117 11.55 -16.20 17.66
N ALA A 118 10.39 -15.96 18.26
CA ALA A 118 9.78 -16.83 19.27
C ALA A 118 9.16 -18.12 18.68
N GLY A 119 9.30 -18.37 17.37
CA GLY A 119 8.81 -19.57 16.69
C GLY A 119 7.34 -19.55 16.27
N ARG A 120 6.56 -18.54 16.67
CA ARG A 120 5.14 -18.42 16.27
C ARG A 120 4.99 -17.98 14.82
N ILE A 121 4.05 -18.58 14.10
CA ILE A 121 3.72 -18.24 12.73
C ILE A 121 2.46 -17.36 12.69
N PHE A 122 2.53 -16.24 11.98
CA PHE A 122 1.41 -15.33 11.76
C PHE A 122 1.03 -15.27 10.29
N ARG A 123 -0.26 -15.22 9.99
CA ARG A 123 -0.76 -14.86 8.66
C ARG A 123 -1.14 -13.38 8.63
N ARG A 124 -0.50 -12.58 7.79
CA ARG A 124 -0.75 -11.13 7.69
C ARG A 124 -0.74 -10.64 6.25
N ASN A 125 -1.60 -9.65 5.98
CA ASN A 125 -1.61 -8.96 4.69
C ASN A 125 -0.42 -7.99 4.57
N ARG A 126 0.05 -7.75 3.34
CA ARG A 126 1.15 -6.82 2.99
C ARG A 126 1.05 -5.46 3.67
N ARG A 127 -0.18 -4.94 3.86
CA ARG A 127 -0.44 -3.65 4.51
C ARG A 127 0.07 -3.60 5.95
N PHE A 128 0.11 -4.73 6.64
CA PHE A 128 0.52 -4.85 8.04
C PHE A 128 1.97 -5.30 8.20
N LEU A 129 2.76 -5.22 7.13
CA LEU A 129 4.16 -5.62 7.08
C LEU A 129 5.03 -4.47 6.55
N ARG A 130 6.16 -4.22 7.21
CA ARG A 130 7.20 -3.30 6.73
C ARG A 130 8.53 -4.02 6.56
N PRO A 131 9.30 -3.73 5.49
CA PRO A 131 10.66 -4.23 5.39
C PRO A 131 11.48 -3.77 6.60
N ARG A 132 12.29 -4.66 7.15
CA ARG A 132 13.30 -4.34 8.16
C ARG A 132 14.66 -4.54 7.52
N VAL A 133 15.43 -3.48 7.36
CA VAL A 133 16.84 -3.59 7.00
C VAL A 133 17.60 -3.94 8.27
N PRO A 134 18.29 -5.09 8.35
CA PRO A 134 19.17 -5.36 9.48
C PRO A 134 20.36 -4.40 9.40
N VAL A 135 20.40 -3.43 10.30
CA VAL A 135 21.63 -2.67 10.55
C VAL A 135 22.49 -3.55 11.44
N PHE A 136 23.47 -4.22 10.83
CA PHE A 136 24.54 -4.84 11.60
C PHE A 136 25.42 -3.69 12.12
N PRO A 137 25.62 -3.55 13.44
CA PRO A 137 26.68 -2.66 13.93
C PRO A 137 27.99 -3.25 13.42
N ALA A 138 28.68 -2.52 12.54
CA ALA A 138 30.03 -2.87 12.12
C ALA A 138 30.87 -2.97 13.40
N THR A 139 31.30 -4.18 13.73
CA THR A 139 32.41 -4.36 14.66
C THR A 139 33.63 -3.79 13.95
N THR A 140 33.97 -2.54 14.24
CA THR A 140 35.30 -2.00 13.95
C THR A 140 36.29 -2.89 14.71
N PRO A 141 37.13 -3.71 14.04
CA PRO A 141 38.22 -4.34 14.75
C PRO A 141 39.15 -3.22 15.23
N ALA A 142 39.30 -3.14 16.55
CA ALA A 142 40.18 -2.20 17.21
C ALA A 142 41.65 -2.47 16.83
N THR A 143 42.36 -1.37 16.61
CA THR A 143 43.81 -1.17 16.48
C THR A 143 44.70 -2.17 17.21
N THR A 144 45.78 -2.62 16.56
CA THR A 144 47.05 -2.96 17.23
C THR A 144 48.22 -2.59 16.29
N PRO A 145 49.36 -2.09 16.82
CA PRO A 145 50.25 -1.14 16.15
C PRO A 145 51.40 -1.80 15.35
N ALA A 146 52.07 -0.96 14.57
CA ALA A 146 53.27 -1.26 13.80
C ALA A 146 54.36 -1.98 14.63
N THR A 147 54.96 -3.02 14.05
CA THR A 147 56.31 -3.50 14.41
C THR A 147 56.93 -4.21 13.20
N THR A 148 57.94 -3.58 12.61
CA THR A 148 58.93 -4.18 11.71
C THR A 148 59.79 -5.17 12.51
N PRO A 149 60.25 -6.29 11.91
CA PRO A 149 61.70 -6.53 11.94
C PRO A 149 62.26 -7.17 10.66
N VAL A 150 63.28 -6.49 10.11
CA VAL A 150 64.59 -6.95 9.63
C VAL A 150 64.74 -8.36 9.01
N GLN A 151 65.13 -8.37 7.72
CA GLN A 151 65.66 -9.52 6.96
C GLN A 151 67.15 -9.80 7.26
N PRO A 152 67.65 -11.01 6.94
CA PRO A 152 68.78 -11.14 6.01
C PRO A 152 68.60 -12.38 5.07
N GLY A 153 68.99 -12.48 3.79
CA GLY A 153 69.83 -11.70 2.88
C GLY A 153 70.56 -12.71 1.97
N VAL A 154 70.18 -12.88 0.69
CA VAL A 154 70.96 -13.63 -0.33
C VAL A 154 70.79 -13.01 -1.74
N ILE A 155 71.82 -12.25 -2.15
CA ILE A 155 72.54 -12.17 -3.45
C ILE A 155 71.73 -12.02 -4.77
N GLN A 156 71.84 -10.82 -5.36
CA GLN A 156 71.66 -10.41 -6.78
C GLN A 156 72.97 -10.63 -7.60
N PRO A 157 73.08 -10.60 -8.97
CA PRO A 157 72.66 -9.50 -9.90
C PRO A 157 72.43 -9.92 -11.39
N PRO A 158 72.38 -9.04 -12.44
CA PRO A 158 72.19 -7.58 -12.53
C PRO A 158 71.06 -7.12 -13.50
N GLN A 159 70.70 -5.83 -13.42
CA GLN A 159 69.79 -5.07 -14.30
C GLN A 159 70.39 -4.70 -15.69
N PRO A 160 69.57 -4.12 -16.59
CA PRO A 160 69.60 -2.65 -16.76
C PRO A 160 68.21 -1.96 -16.87
N GLU A 161 68.10 -0.76 -16.30
CA GLU A 161 67.04 0.26 -16.49
C GLU A 161 67.51 1.33 -17.53
N PRO A 162 66.76 2.41 -17.90
CA PRO A 162 65.35 2.77 -17.65
C PRO A 162 64.61 3.38 -18.87
N THR A 163 63.27 3.34 -18.91
CA THR A 163 62.47 4.38 -19.61
C THR A 163 61.03 4.45 -19.05
N GLU A 164 60.73 5.51 -18.28
CA GLU A 164 59.38 6.09 -18.10
C GLU A 164 59.13 7.13 -19.22
N PRO A 165 57.89 7.58 -19.57
CA PRO A 165 56.72 7.87 -18.70
C PRO A 165 55.33 7.62 -19.40
N PRO A 166 54.16 8.22 -19.05
CA PRO A 166 53.75 8.96 -17.85
C PRO A 166 52.45 8.46 -17.17
N VAL A 167 52.33 8.89 -15.91
CA VAL A 167 51.14 9.01 -15.07
C VAL A 167 50.02 9.81 -15.76
N ARG A 168 48.78 9.34 -15.66
CA ARG A 168 47.58 10.17 -15.87
C ARG A 168 47.10 10.71 -14.53
N GLU A 169 47.35 11.98 -14.29
CA GLU A 169 46.64 12.78 -13.29
C GLU A 169 45.22 13.04 -13.77
N ASN A 170 44.22 12.70 -12.96
CA ASN A 170 42.91 13.31 -13.05
C ASN A 170 42.81 14.37 -11.94
N PRO A 171 42.63 15.66 -12.27
CA PRO A 171 42.45 16.69 -11.25
C PRO A 171 41.06 16.57 -10.62
N ALA A 172 41.01 16.61 -9.29
CA ALA A 172 39.80 16.83 -8.53
C ALA A 172 39.25 18.25 -8.80
N PRO A 173 37.92 18.46 -8.85
CA PRO A 173 37.35 19.80 -8.96
C PRO A 173 37.55 20.60 -7.65
N PRO A 174 37.64 21.94 -7.72
CA PRO A 174 38.01 22.77 -6.59
C PRO A 174 36.89 22.87 -5.53
N ILE A 175 37.33 22.90 -4.28
CA ILE A 175 36.53 23.23 -3.10
C ILE A 175 36.08 24.70 -3.23
N GLN A 176 34.77 24.93 -3.36
CA GLN A 176 34.19 26.26 -3.21
C GLN A 176 33.71 26.44 -1.77
N GLU A 177 34.55 27.13 -1.01
CA GLU A 177 34.24 27.76 0.27
C GLU A 177 33.23 28.89 0.03
N ASN A 178 31.93 28.58 0.16
CA ASN A 178 30.79 29.47 0.49
C ASN A 178 29.47 28.84 0.04
N ALA A 179 28.95 27.86 0.80
CA ALA A 179 27.61 27.32 0.58
C ALA A 179 26.67 27.76 1.71
N VAL A 180 25.71 28.62 1.36
CA VAL A 180 24.57 29.01 2.20
C VAL A 180 23.82 27.74 2.65
N PRO A 181 23.42 27.61 3.93
CA PRO A 181 22.73 26.41 4.40
C PRO A 181 21.38 26.21 3.68
N PRO A 182 20.93 24.96 3.45
CA PRO A 182 19.73 24.69 2.68
C PRO A 182 18.48 25.20 3.44
N VAL A 183 17.80 26.19 2.86
CA VAL A 183 16.53 26.71 3.37
C VAL A 183 15.47 25.60 3.33
N LEU A 184 14.91 25.27 4.49
CA LEU A 184 13.76 24.37 4.63
C LEU A 184 12.56 24.94 3.85
N ARG A 185 12.27 24.39 2.67
CA ARG A 185 11.07 24.71 1.89
C ARG A 185 9.81 24.27 2.64
N ARG A 186 9.20 25.20 3.38
CA ARG A 186 7.84 25.01 3.92
C ARG A 186 6.84 25.14 2.77
N SER A 187 5.95 24.17 2.60
CA SER A 187 4.97 24.19 1.50
C SER A 187 4.03 25.40 1.59
N THR A 188 3.93 26.21 0.55
CA THR A 188 2.98 27.35 0.43
C THR A 188 1.58 26.92 -0.02
N ARG A 189 1.23 25.63 0.13
CA ARG A 189 -0.03 25.06 -0.39
C ARG A 189 -1.23 25.60 0.41
N LYS A 190 -1.94 26.59 -0.13
CA LYS A 190 -3.29 26.94 0.32
C LYS A 190 -4.25 25.80 -0.02
N LYS A 191 -4.87 25.17 1.01
CA LYS A 191 -5.95 24.20 0.81
C LYS A 191 -7.15 24.93 0.24
N GLN A 192 -7.57 24.58 -0.98
CA GLN A 192 -8.88 25.02 -1.47
C GLN A 192 -9.99 24.21 -0.77
N PRO A 193 -11.11 24.84 -0.42
CA PRO A 193 -12.25 24.13 0.14
C PRO A 193 -12.81 23.14 -0.87
N ARG A 194 -13.33 22.01 -0.38
CA ARG A 194 -14.03 21.03 -1.22
C ARG A 194 -15.21 21.73 -1.86
N ARG A 195 -15.24 21.77 -3.21
CA ARG A 195 -16.45 22.13 -3.95
C ARG A 195 -17.48 21.03 -3.67
N HIS A 196 -18.42 21.31 -2.77
CA HIS A 196 -19.64 20.54 -2.69
C HIS A 196 -20.39 20.79 -4.01
N PHE A 197 -20.62 19.72 -4.77
CA PHE A 197 -21.49 19.78 -5.94
C PHE A 197 -22.91 19.91 -5.42
N PHE A 198 -23.44 21.14 -5.40
CA PHE A 198 -24.86 21.36 -5.17
C PHE A 198 -25.57 21.02 -6.49
N PRO A 199 -26.50 20.05 -6.53
CA PRO A 199 -27.36 19.88 -7.69
C PRO A 199 -28.22 21.14 -7.84
N ALA A 200 -28.35 21.62 -9.07
CA ALA A 200 -29.15 22.79 -9.40
C ALA A 200 -30.58 22.62 -8.86
N GLU A 201 -31.07 23.64 -8.17
CA GLU A 201 -32.45 23.73 -7.73
C GLU A 201 -33.36 23.73 -8.96
N TRP A 202 -34.32 22.81 -9.00
CA TRP A 202 -35.37 22.83 -10.01
C TRP A 202 -36.35 23.92 -9.62
N THR A 203 -36.34 25.03 -10.35
CA THR A 203 -37.40 26.03 -10.30
C THR A 203 -38.62 25.48 -11.04
N GLN A 204 -39.77 25.42 -10.37
CA GLN A 204 -41.09 25.24 -10.99
C GLN A 204 -41.59 26.56 -11.56
#